data_AF-A0A6S7LPD6-F1
#
_entry.id   AF-A0A6S7LPD6-F1
#
_cell.length_a   1.000
_cell.length_b   1.000
_cell.length_c   1.000
_cell.angle_alpha   90.00
_cell.angle_beta   90.00
_cell.angle_gamma   90.00
#
_symmetry.space_group_name_H-M   'P 1'
#
loop_
_entity.id
_entity.type
_entity.pdbx_description
1 polymer ?
#
loop_
_entity_poly.entity_id
_entity_poly.type
_entity_poly.pdbx_seq_one_letter_code
_entity_poly.pdbx_strand_id
1 'polypeptide(L)'
;MLHELLVALSGVSGSIFVDKKEQGFQVVSDLPFLHPSETEILNHLCKLGSYYQRFEAFIKSYSILLPQKATGEAESSGNVCGLYLQALCTGLDQILEPYRKTLLALEQEILNDANIPLTRLQHKLEEYQLLFPSLASTLEEIEAKKAKGCAILNILHSQCSNGIPVVKEAFQR
;
A
#
# COMPACT_ATOMS: atom_id res chain seq x y z
N MET A 1 -1.26 -2.87 21.83
CA MET A 1 -2.11 -2.06 20.94
C MET A 1 -1.31 -1.38 19.85
N LEU A 2 -0.42 -0.44 20.17
CA LEU A 2 0.36 0.28 19.15
C LEU A 2 1.24 -0.65 18.29
N HIS A 3 1.86 -1.66 18.90
CA HIS A 3 2.62 -2.67 18.15
C HIS A 3 1.73 -3.50 17.20
N GLU A 4 0.52 -3.89 17.62
CA GLU A 4 -0.43 -4.57 16.72
C GLU A 4 -0.90 -3.65 15.59
N LEU A 5 -1.05 -2.35 15.86
CA LEU A 5 -1.38 -1.36 14.83
C LEU A 5 -0.25 -1.22 13.79
N LEU A 6 1.01 -1.18 14.23
CA LEU A 6 2.16 -1.18 13.31
C LEU A 6 2.20 -2.43 12.44
N VAL A 7 1.92 -3.60 13.02
CA VAL A 7 1.81 -4.86 12.28
C VAL A 7 0.68 -4.79 11.26
N ALA A 8 -0.49 -4.26 11.63
CA ALA A 8 -1.59 -4.05 10.70
C ALA A 8 -1.25 -3.07 9.56
N LEU A 9 -0.53 -1.98 9.87
CA LEU A 9 -0.03 -1.03 8.86
C LEU A 9 0.99 -1.65 7.90
N SER A 10 1.75 -2.65 8.34
CA SER A 10 2.64 -3.43 7.48
C SER A 10 1.92 -4.44 6.57
N GLY A 11 0.59 -4.55 6.67
CA GLY A 11 -0.23 -5.44 5.84
C GLY A 11 -0.35 -6.87 6.37
N VAL A 12 -0.05 -7.09 7.65
CA VAL A 12 -0.22 -8.39 8.32
C VAL A 12 -1.45 -8.33 9.22
N SER A 13 -2.35 -9.31 9.07
CA SER A 13 -3.51 -9.43 9.94
C SER A 13 -3.09 -9.82 11.36
N GLY A 14 -3.71 -9.16 12.35
CA GLY A 14 -3.48 -9.39 13.77
C GLY A 14 -4.71 -9.96 14.48
N SER A 15 -4.56 -10.20 15.77
CA SER A 15 -5.63 -10.61 16.68
C SER A 15 -6.71 -9.54 16.80
N ILE A 16 -6.31 -8.26 16.77
CA ILE A 16 -7.18 -7.10 16.97
C ILE A 16 -7.60 -6.45 15.64
N PHE A 17 -6.81 -6.66 14.59
CA PHE A 17 -7.02 -6.09 13.26
C PHE A 17 -7.23 -7.21 12.25
N VAL A 18 -8.49 -7.49 11.94
CA VAL A 18 -8.87 -8.59 11.05
C VAL A 18 -9.12 -8.03 9.66
N ASP A 19 -8.45 -8.63 8.67
CA ASP A 19 -8.71 -8.38 7.25
C ASP A 19 -10.04 -9.02 6.85
N LYS A 20 -11.09 -8.20 6.71
CA LYS A 20 -12.33 -8.63 6.06
C LYS A 20 -12.15 -8.35 4.57
N LYS A 21 -11.89 -9.41 3.81
CA LYS A 21 -11.59 -9.44 2.35
C LYS A 21 -12.47 -8.57 1.43
N GLU A 22 -13.62 -8.07 1.89
CA GLU A 22 -14.52 -7.20 1.12
C GLU A 22 -14.51 -5.70 1.53
N GLN A 23 -13.96 -5.34 2.70
CA GLN A 23 -13.94 -3.95 3.21
C GLN A 23 -12.57 -3.49 3.78
N GLY A 24 -11.56 -4.36 3.78
CA GLY A 24 -10.22 -4.08 4.30
C GLY A 24 -10.05 -4.43 5.78
N PHE A 25 -8.93 -4.01 6.37
CA PHE A 25 -8.64 -4.20 7.79
C PHE A 25 -9.65 -3.43 8.65
N GLN A 26 -10.32 -4.13 9.55
CA GLN A 26 -11.21 -3.55 10.56
C GLN A 26 -10.73 -3.92 11.96
N VAL A 27 -10.84 -2.96 12.89
CA VAL A 27 -10.66 -3.20 14.32
C VAL A 27 -11.81 -4.08 14.82
N VAL A 28 -11.48 -5.11 15.59
CA VAL A 28 -12.49 -5.93 16.27
C VAL A 28 -13.30 -5.02 17.21
N SER A 29 -14.60 -4.92 16.96
CA SER A 29 -15.52 -3.98 17.63
C SER A 29 -15.85 -4.33 19.09
N ASP A 30 -15.14 -5.31 19.68
CA ASP A 30 -15.48 -5.93 20.96
C ASP A 30 -14.40 -5.65 22.03
N LEU A 31 -13.74 -4.49 21.93
CA LEU A 31 -12.73 -4.05 22.87
C LEU A 31 -13.34 -3.06 23.89
N PRO A 32 -13.64 -3.49 25.13
CA PRO A 32 -14.34 -2.67 26.12
C PRO A 32 -13.54 -1.48 26.65
N PHE A 33 -12.26 -1.37 26.27
CA PHE A 33 -11.33 -0.32 26.71
C PHE A 33 -11.08 0.76 25.65
N LEU A 34 -11.72 0.69 24.47
CA LEU A 34 -11.58 1.71 23.42
C LEU A 34 -12.80 2.61 23.35
N HIS A 35 -12.57 3.91 23.22
CA HIS A 35 -13.64 4.85 22.91
C HIS A 35 -14.06 4.69 21.43
N PRO A 36 -15.35 4.89 21.07
CA PRO A 36 -15.80 4.82 19.67
C PRO A 36 -14.98 5.72 18.73
N SER A 37 -14.61 6.92 19.18
CA SER A 37 -13.75 7.83 18.40
C SER A 37 -12.34 7.29 18.14
N GLU A 38 -11.75 6.58 19.11
CA GLU A 38 -10.44 5.93 18.92
C GLU A 38 -10.56 4.79 17.92
N THR A 39 -11.67 4.05 17.98
CA THR A 39 -11.97 2.97 17.03
C THR A 39 -12.10 3.50 15.59
N GLU A 40 -12.72 4.66 15.40
CA GLU A 40 -12.80 5.31 14.08
C GLU A 40 -11.42 5.73 13.54
N ILE A 41 -10.57 6.33 14.38
CA ILE A 41 -9.20 6.71 14.00
C ILE A 41 -8.39 5.47 13.62
N LEU A 42 -8.49 4.40 14.42
CA LEU A 42 -7.83 3.14 14.14
C LEU A 42 -8.32 2.52 12.82
N ASN A 43 -9.63 2.47 12.58
CA ASN A 43 -10.19 2.00 11.31
C ASN A 43 -9.70 2.82 10.12
N HIS A 44 -9.57 4.14 10.28
CA HIS A 44 -9.02 5.01 9.24
C HIS A 44 -7.56 4.70 8.93
N LEU A 45 -6.74 4.46 9.97
CA LEU A 45 -5.35 4.01 9.80
C LEU A 45 -5.25 2.61 9.18
N CYS A 46 -6.15 1.69 9.53
CA CYS A 46 -6.20 0.34 8.97
C CYS A 46 -6.48 0.31 7.46
N LYS A 47 -7.23 1.30 6.93
CA LYS A 47 -7.39 1.46 5.48
C LYS A 47 -6.04 1.68 4.79
N LEU A 48 -5.12 2.40 5.43
CA LEU A 48 -3.77 2.61 4.90
C LEU A 48 -2.99 1.29 4.78
N GLY A 49 -3.08 0.44 5.80
CA GLY A 49 -2.51 -0.91 5.78
C GLY A 49 -3.12 -1.79 4.67
N SER A 50 -4.42 -1.63 4.39
CA SER A 50 -5.11 -2.36 3.32
C SER A 50 -4.57 -1.98 1.94
N TYR A 51 -4.36 -0.68 1.71
CA TYR A 51 -3.72 -0.20 0.48
C TYR A 51 -2.29 -0.73 0.36
N TYR A 52 -1.50 -0.67 1.44
CA TYR A 52 -0.12 -1.19 1.44
C TYR A 52 -0.07 -2.68 1.11
N GLN A 53 -0.91 -3.50 1.73
CA GLN A 53 -1.03 -4.93 1.44
C GLN A 53 -1.41 -5.18 -0.02
N ARG A 54 -2.33 -4.38 -0.59
CA ARG A 54 -2.71 -4.46 -2.01
C ARG A 54 -1.53 -4.12 -2.93
N PHE A 55 -0.75 -3.09 -2.61
CA PHE A 55 0.44 -2.72 -3.38
C PHE A 55 1.51 -3.81 -3.34
N GLU A 56 1.77 -4.38 -2.16
CA GLU A 56 2.67 -5.53 -1.99
C GLU A 56 2.20 -6.75 -2.79
N ALA A 57 0.90 -7.07 -2.75
CA ALA A 57 0.32 -8.16 -3.52
C ALA A 57 0.44 -7.91 -5.04
N PHE A 58 0.25 -6.67 -5.48
CA PHE A 58 0.45 -6.25 -6.86
C PHE A 58 1.91 -6.46 -7.28
N ILE A 59 2.87 -5.91 -6.54
CA ILE A 59 4.31 -6.05 -6.82
C ILE A 59 4.70 -7.53 -6.90
N LYS A 60 4.23 -8.37 -5.96
CA LYS A 60 4.50 -9.83 -5.97
C LYS A 60 3.89 -10.54 -7.16
N SER A 61 2.65 -10.21 -7.52
CA SER A 61 1.95 -10.85 -8.65
C SER A 61 2.66 -10.59 -9.98
N TYR A 62 3.26 -9.42 -10.15
CA TYR A 62 4.00 -9.06 -11.37
C TYR A 62 5.50 -9.35 -11.32
N SER A 63 6.10 -9.53 -10.12
CA SER A 63 7.50 -9.96 -9.98
C SER A 63 7.69 -11.48 -10.10
N ILE A 64 6.71 -12.29 -9.71
CA ILE A 64 6.77 -13.76 -9.83
C ILE A 64 6.74 -14.22 -11.31
N LEU A 65 6.28 -13.37 -12.22
CA LEU A 65 6.28 -13.63 -13.66
C LEU A 65 7.63 -13.37 -14.35
N LEU A 66 8.74 -13.42 -13.61
CA LEU A 66 10.05 -13.67 -14.20
C LEU A 66 10.11 -15.15 -14.63
N PRO A 67 10.21 -15.47 -15.94
CA PRO A 67 10.67 -16.78 -16.32
C PRO A 67 12.11 -16.88 -15.82
N GLN A 68 12.32 -17.68 -14.78
CA GLN A 68 13.63 -18.25 -14.56
C GLN A 68 14.06 -18.87 -15.89
N LYS A 69 15.25 -18.50 -16.37
CA LYS A 69 15.96 -19.25 -17.40
C LYS A 69 16.04 -20.71 -16.94
N ALA A 70 15.15 -21.56 -17.44
CA ALA A 70 15.30 -23.01 -17.43
C ALA A 70 14.52 -23.57 -18.62
N THR A 71 15.28 -23.78 -19.71
CA THR A 71 15.20 -24.94 -20.61
C THR A 71 13.83 -25.62 -20.80
N GLY A 72 13.30 -25.50 -22.02
CA GLY A 72 12.49 -26.57 -22.63
C GLY A 72 10.98 -26.45 -22.52
N GLU A 73 10.38 -26.13 -23.68
CA GLU A 73 9.14 -26.72 -24.21
C GLU A 73 7.75 -26.28 -23.67
N ALA A 74 6.89 -25.97 -24.65
CA ALA A 74 5.41 -26.05 -24.67
C ALA A 74 4.55 -24.97 -23.96
N GLU A 75 4.20 -23.96 -24.77
CA GLU A 75 2.88 -23.35 -24.98
C GLU A 75 1.76 -23.51 -23.91
N SER A 76 1.41 -22.40 -23.23
CA SER A 76 0.01 -21.97 -23.05
C SER A 76 -0.09 -20.56 -22.42
N SER A 77 -0.69 -19.63 -23.17
CA SER A 77 -1.56 -18.56 -22.64
C SER A 77 -0.97 -17.51 -21.67
N GLY A 78 -0.24 -16.55 -22.24
CA GLY A 78 -0.60 -15.13 -22.13
C GLY A 78 -0.53 -14.45 -20.76
N ASN A 79 0.66 -14.25 -20.21
CA ASN A 79 0.91 -13.05 -19.40
C ASN A 79 2.39 -12.65 -19.46
N VAL A 80 2.84 -12.19 -20.63
CA VAL A 80 4.13 -11.52 -20.76
C VAL A 80 4.04 -10.22 -19.97
N CYS A 81 4.65 -10.17 -18.79
CA CYS A 81 4.87 -8.93 -18.07
C CYS A 81 5.62 -7.98 -19.01
N GLY A 82 4.95 -6.90 -19.44
CA GLY A 82 5.61 -5.88 -20.23
C GLY A 82 6.70 -5.21 -19.39
N LEU A 83 7.85 -4.89 -19.99
CA LEU A 83 8.94 -4.15 -19.34
C LEU A 83 8.44 -2.88 -18.60
N TYR A 84 7.42 -2.21 -19.14
CA TYR A 84 6.75 -1.07 -18.51
C TYR A 84 6.04 -1.40 -17.20
N LEU A 85 5.45 -2.59 -17.09
CA LEU A 85 4.76 -3.03 -15.88
C LEU A 85 5.77 -3.38 -14.79
N GLN A 86 6.93 -3.94 -15.17
CA GLN A 86 8.04 -4.16 -14.25
C GLN A 86 8.64 -2.83 -13.78
N ALA A 87 8.84 -1.87 -14.68
CA ALA A 87 9.30 -0.53 -14.32
C ALA A 87 8.30 0.15 -13.37
N LEU A 88 7.00 0.01 -13.61
CA LEU A 88 5.96 0.49 -12.69
C LEU A 88 6.06 -0.17 -11.30
N CYS A 89 6.22 -1.50 -11.22
CA CYS A 89 6.37 -2.19 -9.94
C CYS A 89 7.63 -1.72 -9.19
N THR A 90 8.71 -1.44 -9.92
CA THR A 90 9.96 -0.92 -9.34
C THR A 90 9.78 0.51 -8.84
N GLY A 91 9.11 1.37 -9.60
CA GLY A 91 8.77 2.73 -9.17
C GLY A 91 7.83 2.73 -7.96
N LEU A 92 6.83 1.83 -7.96
CA LEU A 92 5.92 1.63 -6.83
C LEU A 92 6.70 1.24 -5.56
N ASP A 93 7.65 0.31 -5.64
CA ASP A 93 8.48 -0.08 -4.51
C ASP A 93 9.34 1.09 -3.97
N GLN A 94 9.87 1.93 -4.86
CA GLN A 94 10.60 3.15 -4.47
C GLN A 94 9.70 4.20 -3.79
N ILE A 95 8.44 4.35 -4.22
CA ILE A 95 7.47 5.26 -3.60
C ILE A 95 7.06 4.74 -2.21
N LEU A 96 7.07 3.43 -1.99
CA LEU A 96 6.75 2.79 -0.71
C LEU A 96 7.92 2.78 0.29
N GLU A 97 9.16 2.96 -0.18
CA GLU A 97 10.35 2.94 0.69
C GLU A 97 10.32 4.02 1.80
N PRO A 98 9.95 5.30 1.53
CA PRO A 98 9.77 6.30 2.58
C PRO A 98 8.72 5.91 3.62
N TYR A 99 7.62 5.28 3.19
CA TYR A 99 6.59 4.79 4.11
C TYR A 99 7.14 3.73 5.06
N ARG A 100 7.90 2.75 4.53
CA ARG A 100 8.58 1.73 5.34
C ARG A 100 9.56 2.36 6.35
N LYS A 101 10.32 3.38 5.95
CA LYS A 101 11.22 4.13 6.85
C LYS A 101 10.46 4.87 7.96
N THR A 102 9.31 5.46 7.64
CA THR A 102 8.45 6.11 8.64
C THR A 102 7.88 5.12 9.64
N LEU A 103 7.48 3.91 9.19
CA LEU A 103 7.04 2.84 10.08
C LEU A 103 8.15 2.38 11.03
N LEU A 104 9.39 2.21 10.54
CA LEU A 104 10.55 1.86 11.37
C LEU A 104 10.86 2.95 12.41
N ALA A 105 10.77 4.22 12.03
CA ALA A 105 10.95 5.33 12.96
C ALA A 105 9.87 5.35 14.04
N LEU A 106 8.61 5.08 13.68
CA LEU A 106 7.51 4.94 14.63
C LEU A 106 7.70 3.76 15.59
N GLU A 107 8.20 2.63 15.10
CA GLU A 107 8.52 1.47 15.94
C GLU A 107 9.59 1.80 16.98
N GLN A 108 10.68 2.44 16.56
CA GLN A 108 11.74 2.88 17.46
C GLN A 108 11.22 3.87 18.50
N GLU A 109 10.34 4.79 18.11
CA GLU A 109 9.70 5.72 19.05
C GLU A 109 8.86 4.97 20.09
N ILE A 110 8.03 4.00 19.68
CA ILE A 110 7.19 3.20 20.59
C ILE A 110 8.04 2.33 21.54
N LEU A 111 9.19 1.84 21.08
CA LEU A 111 10.13 1.10 21.94
C LEU A 111 10.80 2.00 22.99
N ASN A 112 11.04 3.27 22.67
CA ASN A 112 11.67 4.23 23.58
C ASN A 112 10.66 4.85 24.56
N ASP A 113 9.42 5.09 24.14
CA ASP A 113 8.35 5.63 24.97
C ASP A 113 7.04 4.85 24.77
N ALA A 114 6.59 4.17 25.82
CA ALA A 114 5.40 3.34 25.80
C ALA A 114 4.08 4.15 25.76
N ASN A 115 4.12 5.46 26.03
CA ASN A 115 2.92 6.30 26.20
C ASN A 115 2.65 7.25 25.01
N ILE A 116 3.06 6.88 23.80
CA ILE A 116 2.85 7.73 22.62
C ILE A 116 1.35 7.80 22.28
N PRO A 117 0.77 9.02 22.13
CA PRO A 117 -0.63 9.18 21.76
C PRO A 117 -0.89 8.80 20.30
N LEU A 118 -2.06 8.21 20.03
CA LEU A 118 -2.48 7.82 18.68
C LEU A 118 -2.46 8.98 17.68
N THR A 119 -2.75 10.20 18.13
CA THR A 119 -2.70 11.43 17.32
C THR A 119 -1.32 11.66 16.70
N ARG A 120 -0.24 11.28 17.39
CA ARG A 120 1.13 11.43 16.88
C ARG A 120 1.37 10.50 15.69
N LEU A 121 0.88 9.26 15.76
CA LEU A 121 0.92 8.31 14.65
C LEU A 121 0.07 8.81 13.49
N GLN A 122 -1.14 9.28 13.76
CA GLN A 122 -2.03 9.81 12.73
C GLN A 122 -1.38 10.96 11.95
N HIS A 123 -0.76 11.90 12.65
CA HIS A 123 -0.10 13.04 12.00
C HIS A 123 1.09 12.62 11.13
N LYS A 124 1.93 11.67 11.59
CA LYS A 124 3.03 11.14 10.76
C LYS A 124 2.55 10.34 9.54
N LEU A 125 1.35 9.77 9.60
CA LEU A 125 0.79 8.94 8.54
C LEU A 125 -0.14 9.72 7.59
N GLU A 126 -0.43 10.97 7.91
CA GLU A 126 -1.37 11.85 7.19
C GLU A 126 -0.97 12.05 5.72
N GLU A 127 0.33 12.23 5.44
CA GLU A 127 0.83 12.41 4.08
C GLU A 127 0.53 11.20 3.18
N TYR A 128 0.62 9.99 3.73
CA TYR A 128 0.35 8.75 3.01
C TYR A 128 -1.14 8.48 2.83
N GLN A 129 -1.99 9.00 3.74
CA GLN A 129 -3.44 8.92 3.59
C GLN A 129 -3.93 9.67 2.35
N LEU A 130 -3.21 10.70 1.90
CA LEU A 130 -3.51 11.41 0.66
C LEU A 130 -2.96 10.69 -0.58
N LEU A 131 -1.75 10.13 -0.46
CA LEU A 131 -1.05 9.50 -1.58
C LEU A 131 -1.62 8.13 -1.97
N PHE A 132 -1.95 7.29 -0.98
CA PHE A 132 -2.35 5.90 -1.21
C PHE A 132 -3.66 5.76 -2.00
N PRO A 133 -4.73 6.55 -1.74
CA PRO A 133 -5.95 6.47 -2.54
C PRO A 133 -5.73 6.83 -4.01
N SER A 134 -4.90 7.84 -4.28
CA SER A 134 -4.57 8.22 -5.67
C SER A 134 -3.81 7.10 -6.38
N LEU A 135 -2.88 6.45 -5.69
CA LEU A 135 -2.08 5.36 -6.23
C LEU A 135 -2.93 4.10 -6.47
N ALA A 136 -3.83 3.79 -5.54
CA ALA A 136 -4.77 2.68 -5.67
C ALA A 136 -5.72 2.87 -6.85
N SER A 137 -6.28 4.07 -7.03
CA SER A 137 -7.13 4.40 -8.19
C SER A 137 -6.39 4.20 -9.51
N THR A 138 -5.14 4.67 -9.60
CA THR A 138 -4.30 4.48 -10.80
C THR A 138 -4.01 3.01 -11.07
N LEU A 139 -3.72 2.21 -10.04
CA LEU A 139 -3.49 0.78 -10.20
C LEU A 139 -4.76 0.04 -10.62
N GLU A 140 -5.91 0.38 -10.05
CA GLU A 140 -7.22 -0.17 -10.46
C GLU A 140 -7.54 0.20 -11.92
N GLU A 141 -7.22 1.42 -12.35
CA GLU A 141 -7.39 1.84 -13.74
C GLU A 141 -6.50 1.03 -14.71
N ILE A 142 -5.26 0.73 -14.29
CA ILE A 142 -4.32 -0.10 -15.05
C ILE A 142 -4.82 -1.55 -15.14
N GLU A 143 -5.31 -2.12 -14.02
CA GLU A 143 -5.88 -3.47 -13.96
C GLU A 143 -7.16 -3.58 -14.81
N ALA A 144 -8.07 -2.61 -14.69
CA ALA A 144 -9.35 -2.59 -15.41
C ALA A 144 -9.15 -2.47 -16.93
N LYS A 145 -8.21 -1.63 -17.37
CA LYS A 145 -7.92 -1.44 -18.80
C LYS A 145 -7.02 -2.53 -19.38
N LYS A 146 -6.48 -3.44 -18.56
CA LYS A 146 -5.41 -4.38 -18.93
C LYS A 146 -4.34 -3.71 -19.80
N ALA A 147 -3.97 -2.48 -19.42
CA ALA A 147 -3.17 -1.59 -20.24
C ALA A 147 -1.76 -2.20 -20.41
N LYS A 148 -1.34 -2.42 -21.67
CA LYS A 148 0.00 -2.95 -22.00
C LYS A 148 0.84 -1.85 -22.65
N GLY A 149 2.12 -1.78 -22.28
CA GLY A 149 3.09 -0.89 -22.89
C GLY A 149 2.82 0.60 -22.63
N CYS A 150 2.85 1.42 -23.69
CA CYS A 150 2.73 2.88 -23.62
C CYS A 150 1.41 3.40 -23.03
N ALA A 151 0.36 2.57 -23.00
CA ALA A 151 -0.90 2.94 -22.35
C ALA A 151 -0.73 3.18 -20.84
N ILE A 152 0.20 2.46 -20.19
CA ILE A 152 0.53 2.66 -18.77
C ILE A 152 1.13 4.06 -18.57
N LEU A 153 2.05 4.47 -19.44
CA LEU A 153 2.66 5.80 -19.39
C LEU A 153 1.63 6.91 -19.60
N ASN A 154 0.65 6.71 -20.49
CA ASN A 154 -0.37 7.71 -20.74
C ASN A 154 -1.30 7.89 -19.53
N ILE A 155 -1.64 6.79 -18.85
CA ILE A 155 -2.40 6.82 -17.58
C ILE A 155 -1.59 7.55 -16.51
N LEU A 156 -0.32 7.17 -16.29
CA LEU A 156 0.57 7.85 -15.34
C LEU A 156 0.68 9.35 -15.63
N HIS A 157 0.85 9.73 -16.90
CA HIS A 157 0.96 11.13 -17.30
C HIS A 157 -0.32 11.93 -17.03
N SER A 158 -1.51 11.32 -17.23
CA SER A 158 -2.77 11.97 -16.86
C SER A 158 -2.86 12.22 -15.35
N GLN A 159 -2.38 11.29 -14.53
CA GLN A 159 -2.36 11.40 -13.07
C GLN A 159 -1.29 12.38 -12.55
N CYS A 160 -0.19 12.59 -13.30
CA CYS A 160 0.79 13.66 -13.03
C CYS A 160 0.20 15.08 -13.16
N SER A 161 -0.94 15.22 -13.84
CA SER A 161 -1.63 16.51 -13.98
C SER A 161 -2.48 16.86 -12.76
N ASN A 162 -2.53 15.99 -11.74
CA ASN A 162 -3.26 16.25 -10.51
C ASN A 162 -2.61 17.38 -9.71
N GLY A 163 -3.43 18.26 -9.14
CA GLY A 163 -2.99 19.47 -8.42
C GLY A 163 -2.36 19.25 -7.05
N ILE A 164 -2.17 18.01 -6.61
CA ILE A 164 -1.60 17.68 -5.30
C ILE A 164 -0.09 17.48 -5.47
N PRO A 165 0.77 18.30 -4.83
CA PRO A 165 2.21 18.27 -5.05
C PRO A 165 2.86 16.95 -4.63
N VAL A 166 2.45 16.38 -3.49
CA VAL A 166 2.99 15.11 -2.97
C VAL A 166 2.70 13.94 -3.92
N VAL A 167 1.52 13.94 -4.52
CA VAL A 167 1.08 12.92 -5.49
C VAL A 167 1.82 13.11 -6.81
N LYS A 168 1.96 14.35 -7.28
CA LYS A 168 2.70 14.66 -8.50
C LYS A 168 4.17 14.26 -8.40
N GLU A 169 4.83 14.56 -7.29
CA GLU A 169 6.23 14.20 -7.09
C GLU A 169 6.41 12.68 -7.04
N ALA A 170 5.46 11.96 -6.45
CA ALA A 170 5.46 10.50 -6.44
C ALA A 170 5.28 9.90 -7.84
N PHE A 171 4.34 10.40 -8.66
CA PHE A 171 4.13 9.90 -10.03
C PHE A 171 5.22 10.34 -11.03
N GLN A 172 6.05 11.33 -10.68
CA GLN A 172 7.19 11.76 -11.50
C GLN A 172 8.45 10.93 -11.28
N ARG A 173 8.54 10.17 -10.18
CA ARG A 173 9.65 9.23 -9.90
C ARG A 173 9.45 7.91 -10.65
#